data_AF-A0A2H4U5E7-F1
#
_entry.id   AF-A0A2H4U5E7-F1
#
_cell.length_a   1.000
_cell.length_b   1.000
_cell.length_c   1.000
_cell.angle_alpha   90.00
_cell.angle_beta   90.00
_cell.angle_gamma   90.00
#
_symmetry.space_group_name_H-M   'P 1'
#
loop_
_entity.id
_entity.type
_entity.pdbx_description
1 polymer ?
#
loop_
_entity_poly.entity_id
_entity_poly.type
_entity_poly.pdbx_seq_one_letter_code
_entity_poly.pdbx_strand_id
1 'polypeptide(L)'
;MMCINSVAATCNVMVITDPTGKDPNGAAAGSMSFADNMFQSTFLMSKEHHFAVLSGGTGGSDSRLDSIVDAVASLENNASAASAASIASKYKGARLVVGGPEMGISIGGSFDAYVVTVDGNGSITVTPYSSTSGGIATLQPGQKGAIIHLRNSEGNPLYGTAATVRKETAINIGKMIRDGYPATTIVSEAMGEVANDSGEKYGGGAVNLVSGLSTGDMFTPKDLNESGYPMNEVYSKSCADCGWSVGYPSSENYEVCPVCNGELTTIYAYEALGNAITVTSDSVSVSVYGSEKPGLASTTKQIVDASVAKYGYDASAIATSINKGINNGLLVGVDHVEPKDINVKKDSKAVGVYYTALNGDKSSPSWDLPVDANLLNILGSIQTAIGVILILLVVFRSRLLKSFQNR
;
A
#
# COMPACT_ATOMS: atom_id res chain seq x y z
N MET A 1 18.25 16.27 30.06
CA MET A 1 16.90 15.71 30.30
C MET A 1 16.24 15.55 28.95
N MET A 2 16.32 14.35 28.36
CA MET A 2 15.68 14.04 27.08
C MET A 2 14.29 13.50 27.38
N CYS A 3 13.24 14.23 26.98
CA CYS A 3 11.89 13.69 26.97
C CYS A 3 11.79 12.65 25.86
N ILE A 4 11.44 11.43 26.24
CA ILE A 4 11.09 10.34 25.33
C ILE A 4 9.58 10.50 25.07
N ASN A 5 9.20 11.00 23.90
CA ASN A 5 7.82 10.88 23.42
C ASN A 5 7.71 9.56 22.64
N SER A 6 6.99 8.58 23.18
CA SER A 6 6.66 7.34 22.47
C SER A 6 5.15 7.10 22.51
N VAL A 7 4.44 7.63 21.53
CA VAL A 7 3.09 7.16 21.18
C VAL A 7 3.12 6.81 19.69
N ALA A 8 3.30 5.53 19.37
CA ALA A 8 3.49 5.15 17.98
C ALA A 8 2.20 5.05 17.18
N ALA A 9 1.16 4.39 17.68
CA ALA A 9 -0.17 4.46 17.08
C ALA A 9 -1.12 5.08 18.08
N THR A 10 -1.81 6.13 17.66
CA THR A 10 -2.79 6.93 18.40
C THR A 10 -4.20 6.60 17.91
N CYS A 11 -4.33 6.08 16.69
CA CYS A 11 -5.56 5.61 16.09
C CYS A 11 -5.42 4.17 15.58
N ASN A 12 -6.36 3.30 15.96
CA ASN A 12 -6.54 1.99 15.34
C ASN A 12 -8.01 1.74 15.06
N VAL A 13 -8.30 1.25 13.86
CA VAL A 13 -9.63 0.85 13.41
C VAL A 13 -9.58 -0.59 12.97
N MET A 14 -10.55 -1.39 13.38
CA MET A 14 -10.83 -2.68 12.75
C MET A 14 -12.34 -2.82 12.56
N VAL A 15 -12.76 -3.30 11.39
CA VAL A 15 -14.15 -3.38 10.97
C VAL A 15 -14.43 -4.78 10.43
N ILE A 16 -15.59 -5.34 10.81
CA ILE A 16 -16.14 -6.59 10.28
C ILE A 16 -17.57 -6.29 9.79
N THR A 17 -17.78 -6.38 8.48
CA THR A 17 -19.09 -6.28 7.81
C THR A 17 -19.64 -7.66 7.44
N ASP A 18 -18.76 -8.65 7.24
CA ASP A 18 -19.10 -10.07 7.06
C ASP A 18 -18.28 -10.96 8.00
N PRO A 19 -18.86 -11.41 9.13
CA PRO A 19 -18.17 -12.28 10.08
C PRO A 19 -17.99 -13.72 9.58
N THR A 20 -18.52 -14.07 8.40
CA THR A 20 -18.32 -15.39 7.79
C THR A 20 -17.03 -15.49 6.99
N GLY A 21 -16.35 -14.36 6.73
CA GLY A 21 -15.13 -14.31 5.93
C GLY A 21 -15.33 -14.66 4.45
N LYS A 22 -16.55 -14.62 3.93
CA LYS A 22 -16.86 -14.97 2.53
C LYS A 22 -16.81 -13.76 1.61
N ASP A 23 -17.22 -12.60 2.10
CA ASP A 23 -17.04 -11.35 1.39
C ASP A 23 -15.54 -10.99 1.38
N PRO A 24 -14.89 -10.90 0.20
CA PRO A 24 -13.48 -10.56 0.10
C PRO A 24 -13.13 -9.19 0.69
N ASN A 25 -14.10 -8.32 0.95
CA ASN A 25 -13.93 -7.04 1.64
C ASN A 25 -14.65 -6.98 2.98
N GLY A 26 -15.00 -8.14 3.54
CA GLY A 26 -15.83 -8.31 4.72
C GLY A 26 -15.15 -7.95 6.04
N ALA A 27 -13.82 -7.84 6.05
CA ALA A 27 -13.07 -7.45 7.24
C ALA A 27 -11.77 -6.70 6.87
N ALA A 28 -11.52 -5.58 7.54
CA ALA A 28 -10.37 -4.73 7.29
C ALA A 28 -9.88 -4.05 8.58
N ALA A 29 -8.61 -3.64 8.59
CA ALA A 29 -8.01 -2.95 9.72
C ALA A 29 -7.04 -1.86 9.24
N GLY A 30 -6.91 -0.78 10.03
CA GLY A 30 -6.05 0.36 9.73
C GLY A 30 -5.43 0.97 10.98
N SER A 31 -4.25 1.58 10.81
CA SER A 31 -3.52 2.25 11.89
C SER A 31 -3.04 3.62 11.44
N MET A 32 -3.10 4.61 12.33
CA MET A 32 -2.46 5.92 12.13
C MET A 32 -1.57 6.26 13.32
N SER A 33 -0.53 7.02 13.01
CA SER A 33 0.54 7.43 13.90
C SER A 33 0.60 8.95 13.99
N PHE A 34 0.92 9.45 15.18
CA PHE A 34 1.28 10.85 15.37
C PHE A 34 2.80 11.03 15.41
N ALA A 35 3.52 9.97 15.76
CA ALA A 35 4.95 10.06 16.03
C ALA A 35 5.76 10.07 14.74
N ASP A 36 6.85 10.84 14.79
CA ASP A 36 7.92 10.85 13.80
C ASP A 36 8.56 9.47 13.66
N ASN A 37 8.48 8.60 14.65
CA ASN A 37 8.96 7.23 14.48
C ASN A 37 7.82 6.27 14.16
N MET A 38 7.24 6.44 12.95
CA MET A 38 6.10 5.64 12.52
C MET A 38 6.42 4.14 12.40
N PHE A 39 7.69 3.76 12.22
CA PHE A 39 8.14 2.36 12.26
C PHE A 39 7.82 1.65 13.59
N GLN A 40 7.50 2.41 14.64
CA GLN A 40 7.08 1.86 15.93
C GLN A 40 5.58 1.50 15.98
N SER A 41 4.81 1.85 14.96
CA SER A 41 3.43 1.36 14.76
C SER A 41 3.52 0.05 13.99
N THR A 42 3.53 -1.06 14.73
CA THR A 42 3.62 -2.37 14.08
C THR A 42 2.24 -2.91 13.78
N PHE A 43 2.06 -3.22 12.51
CA PHE A 43 0.92 -3.94 11.97
C PHE A 43 1.39 -5.32 11.50
N LEU A 44 0.76 -6.40 11.98
CA LEU A 44 1.01 -7.75 11.50
C LEU A 44 -0.29 -8.38 11.03
N MET A 45 -0.28 -9.00 9.86
CA MET A 45 -1.40 -9.78 9.33
C MET A 45 -0.94 -11.20 9.02
N SER A 46 -1.70 -12.18 9.49
CA SER A 46 -1.58 -13.55 8.98
C SER A 46 -2.50 -13.71 7.78
N LYS A 47 -1.91 -13.93 6.60
CA LYS A 47 -2.67 -14.23 5.38
C LYS A 47 -3.29 -15.63 5.41
N GLU A 48 -2.70 -16.54 6.18
CA GLU A 48 -3.17 -17.93 6.30
C GLU A 48 -4.31 -18.05 7.31
N HIS A 49 -4.22 -17.32 8.43
CA HIS A 49 -5.18 -17.40 9.54
C HIS A 49 -6.14 -16.20 9.60
N HIS A 50 -6.09 -15.30 8.61
CA HIS A 50 -6.99 -14.15 8.43
C HIS A 50 -7.16 -13.25 9.67
N PHE A 51 -6.09 -13.05 10.45
CA PHE A 51 -6.10 -12.14 11.60
C PHE A 51 -5.10 -11.01 11.42
N ALA A 52 -5.31 -9.93 12.17
CA ALA A 52 -4.34 -8.86 12.36
C ALA A 52 -4.08 -8.54 13.83
N VAL A 53 -2.86 -8.08 14.08
CA VAL A 53 -2.41 -7.51 15.35
C VAL A 53 -1.92 -6.09 15.08
N LEU A 54 -2.60 -5.11 15.66
CA LEU A 54 -2.24 -3.70 15.59
C LEU A 54 -1.72 -3.27 16.95
N SER A 55 -0.48 -2.80 16.98
CA SER A 55 0.20 -2.41 18.22
C SER A 55 0.33 -0.90 18.36
N GLY A 56 0.34 -0.44 19.60
CA GLY A 56 0.75 0.91 19.95
C GLY A 56 0.74 1.13 21.46
N GLY A 57 0.26 2.30 21.88
CA GLY A 57 0.25 2.71 23.29
C GLY A 57 1.44 3.58 23.67
N THR A 58 1.57 3.85 24.96
CA THR A 58 2.54 4.78 25.57
C THR A 58 3.81 4.10 26.06
N GLY A 59 3.93 2.79 25.85
CA GLY A 59 5.09 1.99 26.25
C GLY A 59 6.31 2.21 25.36
N GLY A 60 7.48 1.81 25.87
CA GLY A 60 8.73 1.81 25.10
C GLY A 60 8.71 0.81 23.93
N SER A 61 9.71 0.89 23.05
CA SER A 61 9.84 0.03 21.86
C SER A 61 9.88 -1.45 22.21
N ASP A 62 10.73 -1.83 23.17
CA ASP A 62 10.95 -3.23 23.55
C ASP A 62 9.67 -3.86 24.12
N SER A 63 9.00 -3.16 25.05
CA SER A 63 7.73 -3.64 25.63
C SER A 63 6.62 -3.83 24.61
N ARG A 64 6.63 -3.06 23.51
CA ARG A 64 5.66 -3.23 22.42
C ARG A 64 6.01 -4.43 21.54
N LEU A 65 7.28 -4.55 21.15
CA LEU A 65 7.75 -5.68 20.35
C LEU A 65 7.47 -7.02 21.06
N ASP A 66 7.85 -7.13 22.34
CA ASP A 66 7.60 -8.33 23.14
C ASP A 66 6.11 -8.66 23.22
N SER A 67 5.25 -7.64 23.41
CA SER A 67 3.80 -7.84 23.46
C SER A 67 3.22 -8.39 22.15
N ILE A 68 3.79 -7.98 21.00
CA ILE A 68 3.37 -8.48 19.68
C ILE A 68 3.82 -9.93 19.52
N VAL A 69 5.07 -10.24 19.83
CA VAL A 69 5.63 -11.59 19.72
C VAL A 69 4.81 -12.58 20.55
N ASP A 70 4.52 -12.24 21.80
CA ASP A 70 3.69 -13.07 22.68
C ASP A 70 2.25 -13.21 22.17
N ALA A 71 1.66 -12.14 21.62
CA ALA A 71 0.31 -12.18 21.07
C ALA A 71 0.22 -13.06 19.82
N VAL A 72 1.19 -12.94 18.90
CA VAL A 72 1.28 -13.79 17.71
C VAL A 72 1.49 -15.25 18.12
N ALA A 73 2.43 -15.53 19.01
CA ALA A 73 2.64 -16.88 19.52
C ALA A 73 1.36 -17.45 20.17
N SER A 74 0.58 -16.63 20.87
CA SER A 74 -0.71 -17.04 21.42
C SER A 74 -1.74 -17.35 20.31
N LEU A 75 -1.80 -16.55 19.25
CA LEU A 75 -2.73 -16.73 18.13
C LEU A 75 -2.39 -17.97 17.29
N GLU A 76 -1.10 -18.25 17.05
CA GLU A 76 -0.62 -19.49 16.42
C GLU A 76 -1.03 -20.74 17.22
N ASN A 77 -1.27 -20.59 18.52
CA ASN A 77 -1.82 -21.64 19.39
C ASN A 77 -3.37 -21.57 19.52
N ASN A 78 -4.06 -21.01 18.53
CA ASN A 78 -5.53 -20.90 18.44
C ASN A 78 -6.18 -20.11 19.59
N ALA A 79 -5.49 -19.14 20.20
CA ALA A 79 -6.10 -18.28 21.20
C ALA A 79 -7.18 -17.37 20.60
N SER A 80 -8.16 -16.98 21.42
CA SER A 80 -9.16 -15.98 21.04
C SER A 80 -8.55 -14.58 20.93
N ALA A 81 -9.21 -13.69 20.18
CA ALA A 81 -8.82 -12.29 20.07
C ALA A 81 -8.71 -11.62 21.44
N ALA A 82 -9.63 -11.93 22.37
CA ALA A 82 -9.63 -11.39 23.72
C ALA A 82 -8.40 -11.86 24.52
N SER A 83 -8.06 -13.14 24.47
CA SER A 83 -6.85 -13.67 25.13
C SER A 83 -5.58 -13.04 24.57
N ALA A 84 -5.47 -12.93 23.24
CA ALA A 84 -4.31 -12.33 22.59
C ALA A 84 -4.18 -10.82 22.93
N ALA A 85 -5.28 -10.06 22.86
CA ALA A 85 -5.28 -8.64 23.20
C ALA A 85 -4.97 -8.40 24.70
N SER A 86 -5.35 -9.33 25.59
CA SER A 86 -5.08 -9.25 27.03
C SER A 86 -3.58 -9.22 27.36
N ILE A 87 -2.73 -9.79 26.50
CA ILE A 87 -1.28 -9.86 26.70
C ILE A 87 -0.68 -8.46 26.85
N ALA A 88 -1.24 -7.46 26.16
CA ALA A 88 -0.82 -6.07 26.27
C ALA A 88 -0.78 -5.56 27.72
N SER A 89 -1.66 -6.07 28.61
CA SER A 89 -1.71 -5.67 30.02
C SER A 89 -0.45 -6.06 30.82
N LYS A 90 0.31 -7.05 30.35
CA LYS A 90 1.58 -7.48 30.96
C LYS A 90 2.72 -6.51 30.67
N TYR A 91 2.56 -5.66 29.66
CA TYR A 91 3.59 -4.75 29.17
C TYR A 91 3.20 -3.30 29.44
N LYS A 92 4.05 -2.59 30.18
CA LYS A 92 3.74 -1.23 30.64
C LYS A 92 3.47 -0.30 29.44
N GLY A 93 2.25 0.20 29.37
CA GLY A 93 1.83 1.17 28.35
C GLY A 93 1.54 0.57 26.97
N ALA A 94 1.68 -0.75 26.77
CA ALA A 94 1.37 -1.39 25.50
C ALA A 94 -0.15 -1.41 25.24
N ARG A 95 -0.52 -1.42 23.96
CA ARG A 95 -1.88 -1.62 23.47
C ARG A 95 -1.83 -2.60 22.31
N LEU A 96 -2.77 -3.54 22.29
CA LEU A 96 -2.98 -4.43 21.17
C LEU A 96 -4.44 -4.41 20.76
N VAL A 97 -4.70 -4.23 19.47
CA VAL A 97 -5.96 -4.56 18.82
C VAL A 97 -5.73 -5.83 18.02
N VAL A 98 -6.52 -6.87 18.30
CA VAL A 98 -6.40 -8.18 17.66
C VAL A 98 -7.74 -8.56 17.10
N GLY A 99 -7.79 -9.08 15.88
CA GLY A 99 -9.04 -9.61 15.34
C GLY A 99 -8.95 -10.11 13.92
N GLY A 100 -10.06 -10.71 13.49
CA GLY A 100 -10.26 -11.35 12.20
C GLY A 100 -11.76 -11.62 12.00
N PRO A 101 -12.21 -11.93 10.76
CA PRO A 101 -13.62 -12.04 10.44
C PRO A 101 -14.36 -13.04 11.34
N GLU A 102 -13.78 -14.21 11.58
CA GLU A 102 -14.43 -15.27 12.36
C GLU A 102 -14.24 -15.13 13.88
N MET A 103 -13.09 -14.57 14.31
CA MET A 103 -12.72 -14.51 15.74
C MET A 103 -13.21 -13.25 16.47
N GLY A 104 -13.83 -12.32 15.75
CA GLY A 104 -14.21 -11.01 16.28
C GLY A 104 -13.00 -10.09 16.45
N ILE A 105 -13.18 -9.03 17.23
CA ILE A 105 -12.16 -7.99 17.46
C ILE A 105 -12.02 -7.78 18.96
N SER A 106 -10.80 -7.63 19.46
CA SER A 106 -10.56 -7.25 20.84
C SER A 106 -9.44 -6.23 20.96
N ILE A 107 -9.56 -5.35 21.94
CA ILE A 107 -8.55 -4.37 22.29
C ILE A 107 -8.22 -4.49 23.78
N GLY A 108 -6.93 -4.47 24.11
CA GLY A 108 -6.43 -4.61 25.47
C GLY A 108 -5.24 -3.70 25.78
N GLY A 109 -4.91 -3.58 27.07
CA GLY A 109 -3.81 -2.74 27.54
C GLY A 109 -4.20 -1.27 27.67
N SER A 110 -3.40 -0.37 27.10
CA SER A 110 -3.56 1.08 27.21
C SER A 110 -4.42 1.64 26.08
N PHE A 111 -5.75 1.68 26.26
CA PHE A 111 -6.68 2.17 25.24
C PHE A 111 -7.84 3.03 25.76
N ASP A 112 -8.40 3.80 24.84
CA ASP A 112 -9.73 4.41 24.92
C ASP A 112 -10.44 4.14 23.58
N ALA A 113 -11.55 3.40 23.60
CA ALA A 113 -12.18 2.89 22.39
C ALA A 113 -13.70 2.99 22.42
N TYR A 114 -14.31 2.88 21.24
CA TYR A 114 -15.70 2.51 21.10
C TYR A 114 -15.79 1.14 20.43
N VAL A 115 -16.65 0.28 20.97
CA VAL A 115 -17.09 -0.94 20.29
C VAL A 115 -18.43 -0.62 19.63
N VAL A 116 -18.50 -0.86 18.33
CA VAL A 116 -19.69 -0.68 17.52
C VAL A 116 -20.24 -2.06 17.20
N THR A 117 -21.54 -2.29 17.43
CA THR A 117 -22.24 -3.49 16.96
C THR A 117 -23.41 -3.08 16.09
N VAL A 118 -23.61 -3.83 15.00
CA VAL A 118 -24.76 -3.65 14.10
C VAL A 118 -25.54 -4.94 14.01
N ASP A 119 -26.77 -4.92 14.52
CA ASP A 119 -27.64 -6.09 14.54
C ASP A 119 -28.32 -6.30 13.19
N GLY A 120 -28.84 -7.51 12.95
CA GLY A 120 -29.51 -7.87 11.69
C GLY A 120 -30.78 -7.06 11.37
N ASN A 121 -31.33 -6.34 12.35
CA ASN A 121 -32.44 -5.40 12.17
C ASN A 121 -31.98 -3.96 11.84
N GLY A 122 -30.67 -3.73 11.70
CA GLY A 122 -30.07 -2.43 11.42
C GLY A 122 -29.87 -1.53 12.64
N SER A 123 -30.11 -2.03 13.86
CA SER A 123 -29.82 -1.31 15.11
C SER A 123 -28.32 -1.15 15.29
N ILE A 124 -27.88 0.07 15.62
CA ILE A 124 -26.48 0.41 15.85
C ILE A 124 -26.30 0.68 17.35
N THR A 125 -25.40 -0.05 17.99
CA THR A 125 -24.99 0.22 19.37
C THR A 125 -23.54 0.68 19.39
N VAL A 126 -23.27 1.80 20.07
CA VAL A 126 -21.93 2.39 20.21
C VAL A 126 -21.60 2.48 21.70
N THR A 127 -20.72 1.60 22.17
CA THR A 127 -20.42 1.45 23.61
C THR A 127 -19.00 1.93 23.91
N PRO A 128 -18.81 2.90 24.83
CA PRO A 128 -17.49 3.37 25.21
C PRO A 128 -16.77 2.34 26.11
N TYR A 129 -15.48 2.16 25.87
CA TYR A 129 -14.59 1.39 26.73
C TYR A 129 -13.29 2.16 26.97
N SER A 130 -12.69 1.91 28.13
CA SER A 130 -11.38 2.44 28.47
C SER A 130 -10.60 1.40 29.28
N SER A 131 -9.28 1.56 29.32
CA SER A 131 -8.41 0.72 30.13
C SER A 131 -8.75 0.74 31.63
N THR A 132 -9.45 1.76 32.12
CA THR A 132 -9.86 1.88 33.54
C THR A 132 -11.21 1.23 33.86
N SER A 133 -11.97 0.81 32.84
CA SER A 133 -13.36 0.34 33.00
C SER A 133 -13.59 -1.13 32.62
N GLY A 134 -12.55 -1.93 32.42
CA GLY A 134 -12.71 -3.36 32.08
C GLY A 134 -11.51 -4.09 31.48
N GLY A 135 -10.38 -3.41 31.24
CA GLY A 135 -9.10 -4.02 30.81
C GLY A 135 -9.05 -4.57 29.37
N ILE A 136 -10.19 -5.01 28.83
CA ILE A 136 -10.38 -5.52 27.47
C ILE A 136 -11.76 -5.07 26.96
N ALA A 137 -11.85 -4.70 25.68
CA ALA A 137 -13.13 -4.53 24.99
C ALA A 137 -13.19 -5.45 23.78
N THR A 138 -14.35 -6.07 23.53
CA THR A 138 -14.48 -7.13 22.52
C THR A 138 -15.77 -6.98 21.71
N LEU A 139 -15.62 -7.02 20.38
CA LEU A 139 -16.66 -7.42 19.43
C LEU A 139 -16.62 -8.95 19.33
N GLN A 140 -17.72 -9.62 19.67
CA GLN A 140 -17.72 -11.08 19.77
C GLN A 140 -17.64 -11.74 18.38
N PRO A 141 -17.10 -12.98 18.29
CA PRO A 141 -17.22 -13.82 17.10
C PRO A 141 -18.63 -13.85 16.53
N GLY A 142 -18.76 -13.78 15.20
CA GLY A 142 -20.06 -13.83 14.52
C GLY A 142 -20.83 -12.49 14.46
N GLN A 143 -20.30 -11.40 15.04
CA GLN A 143 -20.97 -10.09 15.01
C GLN A 143 -20.43 -9.19 13.91
N LYS A 144 -21.33 -8.38 13.32
CA LYS A 144 -20.96 -7.22 12.51
C LYS A 144 -20.69 -6.04 13.42
N GLY A 145 -19.61 -5.31 13.16
CA GLY A 145 -19.21 -4.23 14.04
C GLY A 145 -17.81 -3.73 13.79
N ALA A 146 -17.32 -2.93 14.73
CA ALA A 146 -15.99 -2.37 14.67
C ALA A 146 -15.45 -2.05 16.07
N ILE A 147 -14.14 -1.88 16.15
CA ILE A 147 -13.49 -1.20 17.26
C ILE A 147 -12.69 -0.02 16.69
N ILE A 148 -12.95 1.18 17.19
CA ILE A 148 -12.16 2.38 16.93
C ILE A 148 -11.52 2.86 18.24
N HIS A 149 -10.20 2.89 18.25
CA HIS A 149 -9.38 3.52 19.27
C HIS A 149 -8.88 4.86 18.77
N LEU A 150 -8.99 5.91 19.59
CA LEU A 150 -8.36 7.21 19.32
C LEU A 150 -8.08 7.94 20.63
N ARG A 151 -6.87 8.50 20.75
CA ARG A 151 -6.42 9.33 21.88
C ARG A 151 -5.91 10.70 21.41
N ASN A 152 -5.91 11.65 22.34
CA ASN A 152 -5.28 12.94 22.13
C ASN A 152 -3.76 12.74 21.96
N SER A 153 -3.19 13.41 20.98
CA SER A 153 -1.75 13.57 20.74
C SER A 153 -1.40 15.07 20.77
N GLU A 154 -0.11 15.42 20.71
CA GLU A 154 0.32 16.82 20.75
C GLU A 154 -0.23 17.57 19.53
N GLY A 155 -0.94 18.69 19.70
CA GLY A 155 -1.62 19.35 18.57
C GLY A 155 -2.89 18.64 18.06
N ASN A 156 -3.36 17.59 18.75
CA ASN A 156 -4.62 16.89 18.49
C ASN A 156 -5.57 16.97 19.70
N PRO A 157 -6.86 17.30 19.46
CA PRO A 157 -7.41 17.59 18.15
C PRO A 157 -7.10 18.96 17.60
N LEU A 158 -7.00 19.03 16.26
CA LEU A 158 -7.12 20.30 15.52
C LEU A 158 -8.50 20.94 15.77
N TYR A 159 -9.57 20.14 15.87
CA TYR A 159 -10.92 20.56 16.22
C TYR A 159 -11.56 19.61 17.26
N GLY A 160 -11.86 20.09 18.48
CA GLY A 160 -12.58 19.31 19.51
C GLY A 160 -11.71 18.46 20.45
N THR A 161 -12.21 17.30 20.89
CA THR A 161 -11.45 16.31 21.70
C THR A 161 -11.38 14.96 20.98
N ALA A 162 -10.31 14.17 21.15
CA ALA A 162 -10.23 12.84 20.55
C ALA A 162 -11.40 11.95 20.96
N ALA A 163 -12.01 12.21 22.12
CA ALA A 163 -13.23 11.53 22.54
C ALA A 163 -14.45 11.87 21.64
N THR A 164 -14.57 13.13 21.22
CA THR A 164 -15.62 13.60 20.30
C THR A 164 -15.45 12.94 18.94
N VAL A 165 -14.28 13.09 18.31
CA VAL A 165 -14.00 12.52 16.99
C VAL A 165 -14.17 10.99 17.03
N ARG A 166 -13.61 10.30 18.03
CA ARG A 166 -13.79 8.84 18.17
C ARG A 166 -15.26 8.42 18.22
N LYS A 167 -16.11 9.19 18.89
CA LYS A 167 -17.54 8.90 19.01
C LYS A 167 -18.26 9.12 17.67
N GLU A 168 -17.97 10.22 17.00
CA GLU A 168 -18.57 10.56 15.70
C GLU A 168 -18.16 9.54 14.65
N THR A 169 -16.87 9.18 14.60
CA THR A 169 -16.35 8.15 13.69
C THR A 169 -16.95 6.79 14.01
N ALA A 170 -17.11 6.42 15.28
CA ALA A 170 -17.78 5.18 15.68
C ALA A 170 -19.25 5.13 15.18
N ILE A 171 -19.96 6.26 15.28
CA ILE A 171 -21.34 6.38 14.78
C ILE A 171 -21.39 6.25 13.26
N ASN A 172 -20.47 6.89 12.54
CA ASN A 172 -20.42 6.84 11.08
C ASN A 172 -20.03 5.45 10.57
N ILE A 173 -19.05 4.79 11.20
CA ILE A 173 -18.74 3.37 10.96
C ILE A 173 -20.01 2.53 11.11
N GLY A 174 -20.76 2.69 12.21
CA GLY A 174 -22.00 1.93 12.44
C GLY A 174 -23.05 2.15 11.34
N LYS A 175 -23.22 3.39 10.85
CA LYS A 175 -24.12 3.70 9.72
C LYS A 175 -23.67 3.01 8.45
N MET A 176 -22.38 3.07 8.11
CA MET A 176 -21.86 2.44 6.90
C MET A 176 -21.97 0.91 6.94
N ILE A 177 -21.72 0.28 8.10
CA ILE A 177 -21.94 -1.17 8.27
C ILE A 177 -23.42 -1.51 8.03
N ARG A 178 -24.35 -0.76 8.62
CA ARG A 178 -25.81 -0.93 8.42
C ARG A 178 -26.19 -0.76 6.94
N ASP A 179 -25.60 0.22 6.28
CA ASP A 179 -25.90 0.58 4.89
C ASP A 179 -25.20 -0.34 3.86
N GLY A 180 -24.42 -1.31 4.33
CA GLY A 180 -23.85 -2.38 3.51
C GLY A 180 -22.56 -2.01 2.79
N TYR A 181 -21.84 -0.98 3.25
CA TYR A 181 -20.53 -0.65 2.70
C TYR A 181 -19.50 -1.74 3.01
N PRO A 182 -18.51 -1.99 2.12
CA PRO A 182 -17.39 -2.89 2.40
C PRO A 182 -16.55 -2.42 3.59
N ALA A 183 -15.97 -3.34 4.36
CA ALA A 183 -15.13 -2.99 5.51
C ALA A 183 -13.90 -2.17 5.08
N THR A 184 -13.36 -2.44 3.88
CA THR A 184 -12.23 -1.70 3.30
C THR A 184 -12.55 -0.23 3.05
N THR A 185 -13.75 0.06 2.52
CA THR A 185 -14.25 1.43 2.35
C THR A 185 -14.45 2.11 3.71
N ILE A 186 -15.03 1.39 4.67
CA ILE A 186 -15.30 1.95 6.01
C ILE A 186 -14.01 2.32 6.73
N VAL A 187 -12.95 1.50 6.63
CA VAL A 187 -11.63 1.82 7.19
C VAL A 187 -11.04 3.07 6.53
N SER A 188 -11.14 3.18 5.20
CA SER A 188 -10.69 4.36 4.44
C SER A 188 -11.39 5.64 4.91
N GLU A 189 -12.73 5.64 4.95
CA GLU A 189 -13.52 6.79 5.40
C GLU A 189 -13.24 7.15 6.86
N ALA A 190 -13.13 6.15 7.74
CA ALA A 190 -12.81 6.39 9.15
C ALA A 190 -11.42 7.03 9.34
N MET A 191 -10.42 6.62 8.55
CA MET A 191 -9.10 7.23 8.58
C MET A 191 -9.11 8.65 8.01
N GLY A 192 -9.88 8.90 6.95
CA GLY A 192 -10.09 10.24 6.39
C GLY A 192 -10.75 11.19 7.39
N GLU A 193 -11.84 10.75 8.04
CA GLU A 193 -12.55 11.51 9.09
C GLU A 193 -11.61 11.86 10.24
N VAL A 194 -10.88 10.86 10.78
CA VAL A 194 -9.93 11.09 11.86
C VAL A 194 -8.80 12.03 11.44
N ALA A 195 -8.26 11.92 10.23
CA ALA A 195 -7.21 12.80 9.73
C ALA A 195 -7.68 14.25 9.57
N ASN A 196 -8.92 14.46 9.12
CA ASN A 196 -9.51 15.78 8.94
C ASN A 196 -9.91 16.45 10.25
N ASP A 197 -10.54 15.70 11.16
CA ASP A 197 -11.21 16.29 12.31
C ASP A 197 -10.34 16.28 13.57
N SER A 198 -9.49 15.25 13.73
CA SER A 198 -8.57 15.18 14.87
C SER A 198 -7.17 15.72 14.55
N GLY A 199 -6.77 15.79 13.29
CA GLY A 199 -5.37 16.08 12.93
C GLY A 199 -4.41 14.92 13.15
N GLU A 200 -4.92 13.77 13.58
CA GLU A 200 -4.21 12.50 13.57
C GLU A 200 -4.11 11.97 12.15
N LYS A 201 -3.12 12.48 11.41
CA LYS A 201 -3.13 12.38 9.95
C LYS A 201 -2.07 11.47 9.37
N TYR A 202 -1.04 11.02 10.08
CA TYR A 202 0.01 10.25 9.41
C TYR A 202 -0.35 8.76 9.31
N GLY A 203 -0.45 8.27 8.08
CA GLY A 203 -0.93 6.92 7.78
C GLY A 203 0.08 5.83 8.14
N GLY A 204 -0.29 4.92 9.04
CA GLY A 204 0.49 3.71 9.35
C GLY A 204 0.15 2.50 8.47
N GLY A 205 -0.79 2.66 7.53
CA GLY A 205 -1.23 1.63 6.59
C GLY A 205 -2.53 0.93 7.00
N ALA A 206 -3.02 0.08 6.09
CA ALA A 206 -4.22 -0.73 6.29
C ALA A 206 -4.14 -2.06 5.56
N VAL A 207 -5.04 -2.96 5.94
CA VAL A 207 -5.17 -4.29 5.35
C VAL A 207 -6.60 -4.70 5.13
N ASN A 208 -6.74 -5.63 4.20
CA ASN A 208 -7.92 -6.46 4.03
C ASN A 208 -7.62 -7.86 4.60
N LEU A 209 -8.34 -8.22 5.66
CA LEU A 209 -8.08 -9.44 6.43
C LEU A 209 -8.56 -10.70 5.69
N VAL A 210 -9.57 -10.57 4.84
CA VAL A 210 -10.13 -11.70 4.07
C VAL A 210 -9.28 -11.98 2.84
N SER A 211 -8.89 -10.93 2.11
CA SER A 211 -8.16 -11.07 0.85
C SER A 211 -6.64 -11.00 0.99
N GLY A 212 -6.12 -10.74 2.19
CA GLY A 212 -4.68 -10.67 2.46
C GLY A 212 -3.98 -9.51 1.72
N LEU A 213 -4.71 -8.44 1.39
CA LEU A 213 -4.17 -7.23 0.78
C LEU A 213 -3.65 -6.27 1.85
N SER A 214 -2.59 -5.54 1.53
CA SER A 214 -1.99 -4.54 2.41
C SER A 214 -1.52 -3.36 1.59
N THR A 215 -1.59 -2.16 2.18
CA THR A 215 -0.95 -0.96 1.64
C THR A 215 0.57 -1.07 1.60
N GLY A 216 1.17 -2.02 2.32
CA GLY A 216 2.63 -2.11 2.46
C GLY A 216 3.22 -0.77 2.88
N ASP A 217 4.27 -0.34 2.17
CA ASP A 217 5.02 0.88 2.47
C ASP A 217 4.46 2.15 1.82
N MET A 218 3.21 2.13 1.30
CA MET A 218 2.63 3.25 0.53
C MET A 218 2.69 4.61 1.23
N PHE A 219 2.59 4.62 2.56
CA PHE A 219 2.56 5.84 3.37
C PHE A 219 3.75 5.95 4.32
N THR A 220 4.67 4.98 4.26
CA THR A 220 5.87 4.90 5.10
C THR A 220 6.90 5.93 4.62
N PRO A 221 7.59 6.64 5.52
CA PRO A 221 8.60 7.62 5.13
C PRO A 221 9.86 6.88 4.66
N LYS A 222 10.71 7.56 3.90
CA LYS A 222 11.97 6.97 3.42
C LYS A 222 13.00 6.84 4.54
N ASP A 223 13.01 7.80 5.45
CA ASP A 223 13.99 7.89 6.52
C ASP A 223 13.41 7.49 7.88
N LEU A 224 14.26 6.95 8.75
CA LEU A 224 13.90 6.62 10.12
C LEU A 224 13.67 7.90 10.93
N ASN A 225 12.63 7.90 11.76
CA ASN A 225 12.21 9.05 12.56
C ASN A 225 11.64 10.23 11.75
N GLU A 226 10.97 9.93 10.63
CA GLU A 226 10.06 10.87 9.96
C GLU A 226 8.58 10.46 10.06
N SER A 227 7.68 11.44 10.09
CA SER A 227 6.24 11.17 10.04
C SER A 227 5.84 10.60 8.68
N GLY A 228 4.76 9.80 8.65
CA GLY A 228 4.23 9.22 7.41
C GLY A 228 3.62 10.22 6.45
N TYR A 229 3.06 9.71 5.36
CA TYR A 229 2.27 10.54 4.45
C TYR A 229 0.94 10.95 5.12
N PRO A 230 0.54 12.24 5.09
CA PRO A 230 -0.73 12.68 5.66
C PRO A 230 -1.93 12.13 4.88
N MET A 231 -2.83 11.43 5.58
CA MET A 231 -4.01 10.77 5.02
C MET A 231 -4.98 11.76 4.37
N ASN A 232 -5.01 13.00 4.84
CA ASN A 232 -5.85 14.08 4.30
C ASN A 232 -5.16 14.91 3.19
N GLU A 233 -3.99 14.50 2.72
CA GLU A 233 -3.32 15.13 1.57
C GLU A 233 -3.57 14.40 0.26
N VAL A 234 -3.40 15.11 -0.85
CA VAL A 234 -3.64 14.63 -2.20
C VAL A 234 -2.53 13.66 -2.63
N TYR A 235 -2.89 12.41 -2.91
CA TYR A 235 -1.93 11.34 -3.17
C TYR A 235 -1.66 11.13 -4.67
N SER A 236 -2.70 11.19 -5.49
CA SER A 236 -2.59 11.00 -6.94
C SER A 236 -3.72 11.67 -7.71
N LYS A 237 -3.59 11.67 -9.05
CA LYS A 237 -4.69 11.92 -9.97
C LYS A 237 -4.90 10.69 -10.84
N SER A 238 -6.15 10.40 -11.22
CA SER A 238 -6.49 9.33 -12.15
C SER A 238 -7.54 9.76 -13.17
N CYS A 239 -7.52 9.13 -14.35
CA CYS A 239 -8.51 9.30 -15.39
C CYS A 239 -9.41 8.06 -15.42
N ALA A 240 -10.72 8.25 -15.21
CA ALA A 240 -11.68 7.15 -15.25
C ALA A 240 -11.83 6.54 -16.65
N ASP A 241 -11.63 7.33 -17.71
CA ASP A 241 -11.90 6.90 -19.09
C ASP A 241 -10.84 5.95 -19.65
N CYS A 242 -9.57 6.18 -19.32
CA CYS A 242 -8.45 5.41 -19.89
C CYS A 242 -7.52 4.77 -18.86
N GLY A 243 -7.79 4.97 -17.56
CA GLY A 243 -7.01 4.38 -16.47
C GLY A 243 -5.64 5.01 -16.25
N TRP A 244 -5.29 6.09 -16.96
CA TRP A 244 -4.05 6.82 -16.70
C TRP A 244 -4.07 7.38 -15.27
N SER A 245 -2.97 7.22 -14.54
CA SER A 245 -2.81 7.79 -13.21
C SER A 245 -1.36 8.18 -12.93
N VAL A 246 -1.18 9.14 -12.03
CA VAL A 246 0.15 9.58 -11.60
C VAL A 246 0.08 10.13 -10.17
N GLY A 247 1.10 9.83 -9.37
CA GLY A 247 1.24 10.31 -7.98
C GLY A 247 1.76 11.75 -7.90
N TYR A 248 1.50 12.40 -6.76
CA TYR A 248 2.13 13.69 -6.43
C TYR A 248 3.64 13.53 -6.17
N PRO A 249 4.45 14.57 -6.43
CA PRO A 249 4.06 15.88 -6.96
C PRO A 249 3.88 15.91 -8.49
N SER A 250 4.27 14.85 -9.20
CA SER A 250 4.26 14.82 -10.68
C SER A 250 2.87 15.08 -11.29
N SER A 251 1.80 14.68 -10.58
CA SER A 251 0.39 14.94 -10.94
C SER A 251 0.01 16.42 -11.01
N GLU A 252 0.77 17.33 -10.38
CA GLU A 252 0.52 18.77 -10.43
C GLU A 252 0.61 19.33 -11.85
N ASN A 253 1.45 18.70 -12.69
CA ASN A 253 1.66 19.14 -14.08
C ASN A 253 0.50 18.80 -15.03
N TYR A 254 -0.54 18.12 -14.56
CA TYR A 254 -1.63 17.62 -15.39
C TYR A 254 -2.99 18.13 -14.91
N GLU A 255 -3.63 18.95 -15.74
CA GLU A 255 -5.03 19.39 -15.54
C GLU A 255 -6.03 18.44 -16.20
N VAL A 256 -5.63 17.81 -17.32
CA VAL A 256 -6.42 16.83 -18.07
C VAL A 256 -5.56 15.59 -18.38
N CYS A 257 -6.21 14.48 -18.70
CA CYS A 257 -5.51 13.25 -19.03
C CYS A 257 -4.63 13.43 -20.28
N PRO A 258 -3.31 13.16 -20.22
CA PRO A 258 -2.43 13.34 -21.37
C PRO A 258 -2.66 12.29 -22.47
N VAL A 259 -3.43 11.23 -22.20
CA VAL A 259 -3.69 10.13 -23.14
C VAL A 259 -4.98 10.33 -23.90
N CYS A 260 -6.08 10.67 -23.22
CA CYS A 260 -7.42 10.78 -23.83
C CYS A 260 -8.06 12.16 -23.70
N ASN A 261 -7.39 13.13 -23.06
CA ASN A 261 -7.91 14.47 -22.79
C ASN A 261 -9.18 14.50 -21.90
N GLY A 262 -9.47 13.40 -21.20
CA GLY A 262 -10.55 13.29 -20.21
C GLY A 262 -10.23 13.99 -18.89
N GLU A 263 -11.26 14.18 -18.06
CA GLU A 263 -11.15 14.79 -16.74
C GLU A 263 -10.34 13.91 -15.78
N LEU A 264 -9.58 14.55 -14.89
CA LEU A 264 -8.78 13.87 -13.86
C LEU A 264 -9.44 14.00 -12.49
N THR A 265 -9.67 12.86 -11.85
CA THR A 265 -10.12 12.78 -10.46
C THR A 265 -8.91 12.88 -9.53
N THR A 266 -8.99 13.77 -8.55
CA THR A 266 -7.99 13.83 -7.47
C THR A 266 -8.31 12.78 -6.42
N ILE A 267 -7.29 12.03 -6.00
CA ILE A 267 -7.39 10.96 -5.01
C ILE A 267 -6.58 11.38 -3.78
N TYR A 268 -7.24 11.48 -2.63
CA TYR A 268 -6.60 11.69 -1.34
C TYR A 268 -5.96 10.40 -0.81
N ALA A 269 -4.99 10.52 0.10
CA ALA A 269 -4.28 9.35 0.63
C ALA A 269 -5.20 8.33 1.32
N TYR A 270 -6.27 8.76 1.99
CA TYR A 270 -7.27 7.84 2.56
C TYR A 270 -8.01 7.05 1.47
N GLU A 271 -8.40 7.70 0.37
CA GLU A 271 -9.01 7.04 -0.78
C GLU A 271 -8.03 6.07 -1.47
N ALA A 272 -6.76 6.48 -1.63
CA ALA A 272 -5.71 5.62 -2.16
C ALA A 272 -5.49 4.38 -1.28
N LEU A 273 -5.56 4.53 0.04
CA LEU A 273 -5.52 3.44 1.01
C LEU A 273 -6.69 2.48 0.79
N GLY A 274 -7.92 2.99 0.73
CA GLY A 274 -9.11 2.19 0.46
C GLY A 274 -9.01 1.42 -0.85
N ASN A 275 -8.57 2.08 -1.92
CA ASN A 275 -8.39 1.48 -3.24
C ASN A 275 -7.33 0.38 -3.24
N ALA A 276 -6.26 0.51 -2.47
CA ALA A 276 -5.18 -0.48 -2.41
C ALA A 276 -5.60 -1.79 -1.72
N ILE A 277 -6.54 -1.74 -0.76
CA ILE A 277 -6.97 -2.90 0.01
C ILE A 277 -8.34 -3.46 -0.42
N THR A 278 -9.07 -2.76 -1.29
CA THR A 278 -10.39 -3.19 -1.77
C THR A 278 -10.27 -4.13 -2.97
N VAL A 279 -10.89 -5.30 -2.85
CA VAL A 279 -11.14 -6.20 -3.97
C VAL A 279 -12.36 -5.71 -4.73
N THR A 280 -12.18 -5.26 -5.96
CA THR A 280 -13.28 -4.91 -6.87
C THR A 280 -13.62 -6.10 -7.77
N SER A 281 -14.74 -6.05 -8.48
CA SER A 281 -15.06 -7.03 -9.52
C SER A 281 -13.93 -7.19 -10.56
N ASP A 282 -13.10 -6.17 -10.71
CA ASP A 282 -12.01 -6.07 -11.67
C ASP A 282 -10.61 -6.17 -11.03
N SER A 283 -10.50 -6.22 -9.69
CA SER A 283 -9.20 -6.23 -9.02
C SER A 283 -8.49 -7.57 -9.22
N VAL A 284 -7.24 -7.50 -9.67
CA VAL A 284 -6.36 -8.67 -9.76
C VAL A 284 -5.52 -8.74 -8.49
N SER A 285 -5.49 -9.92 -7.86
CA SER A 285 -4.53 -10.21 -6.79
C SER A 285 -3.15 -10.42 -7.43
N VAL A 286 -2.28 -9.42 -7.32
CA VAL A 286 -0.94 -9.46 -7.91
C VAL A 286 0.08 -9.76 -6.83
N SER A 287 0.79 -10.87 -6.97
CA SER A 287 1.92 -11.25 -6.12
C SER A 287 3.21 -11.08 -6.90
N VAL A 288 4.19 -10.37 -6.33
CA VAL A 288 5.49 -10.13 -6.97
C VAL A 288 6.57 -10.88 -6.21
N TYR A 289 7.43 -11.58 -6.95
CA TYR A 289 8.52 -12.40 -6.41
C TYR A 289 9.85 -12.07 -7.09
N GLY A 290 10.96 -12.40 -6.43
CA GLY A 290 12.30 -12.35 -7.01
C GLY A 290 13.02 -10.99 -6.94
N SER A 291 12.36 -9.94 -6.44
CA SER A 291 12.98 -8.64 -6.15
C SER A 291 12.20 -7.88 -5.08
N GLU A 292 12.91 -7.29 -4.11
CA GLU A 292 12.34 -6.49 -3.02
C GLU A 292 12.57 -4.99 -3.22
N LYS A 293 12.82 -4.54 -4.46
CA LYS A 293 13.01 -3.11 -4.75
C LYS A 293 11.77 -2.31 -4.32
N PRO A 294 11.93 -1.21 -3.55
CA PRO A 294 10.81 -0.36 -3.13
C PRO A 294 9.97 0.10 -4.32
N GLY A 295 8.64 0.04 -4.19
CA GLY A 295 7.69 0.46 -5.22
C GLY A 295 7.52 -0.51 -6.40
N LEU A 296 8.34 -1.57 -6.52
CA LEU A 296 8.22 -2.55 -7.61
C LEU A 296 6.87 -3.26 -7.56
N ALA A 297 6.46 -3.74 -6.39
CA ALA A 297 5.22 -4.49 -6.21
C ALA A 297 3.97 -3.66 -6.55
N SER A 298 3.92 -2.40 -6.09
CA SER A 298 2.81 -1.48 -6.35
C SER A 298 2.71 -1.10 -7.83
N THR A 299 3.83 -0.78 -8.48
CA THR A 299 3.83 -0.43 -9.91
C THR A 299 3.51 -1.63 -10.78
N THR A 300 4.02 -2.82 -10.42
CA THR A 300 3.69 -4.07 -11.11
C THR A 300 2.19 -4.35 -11.01
N LYS A 301 1.60 -4.19 -9.82
CA LYS A 301 0.16 -4.35 -9.62
C LYS A 301 -0.65 -3.46 -10.55
N GLN A 302 -0.32 -2.16 -10.63
CA GLN A 302 -1.02 -1.22 -11.53
C GLN A 302 -0.92 -1.63 -13.00
N ILE A 303 0.27 -2.05 -13.46
CA ILE A 303 0.48 -2.50 -14.85
C ILE A 303 -0.31 -3.77 -15.14
N VAL A 304 -0.32 -4.72 -14.19
CA VAL A 304 -1.06 -5.98 -14.33
C VAL A 304 -2.57 -5.74 -14.30
N ASP A 305 -3.08 -4.91 -13.38
CA ASP A 305 -4.50 -4.53 -13.31
C ASP A 305 -4.94 -3.90 -14.64
N ALA A 306 -4.18 -2.94 -15.18
CA ALA A 306 -4.48 -2.31 -16.47
C ALA A 306 -4.40 -3.31 -17.65
N SER A 307 -3.42 -4.22 -17.63
CA SER A 307 -3.28 -5.24 -18.66
C SER A 307 -4.45 -6.23 -18.62
N VAL A 308 -4.88 -6.67 -17.44
CA VAL A 308 -5.99 -7.60 -17.29
C VAL A 308 -7.33 -6.95 -17.62
N ALA A 309 -7.53 -5.69 -17.25
CA ALA A 309 -8.72 -4.93 -17.65
C ALA A 309 -8.84 -4.83 -19.18
N LYS A 310 -7.71 -4.66 -19.89
CA LYS A 310 -7.70 -4.48 -21.34
C LYS A 310 -7.66 -5.77 -22.15
N TYR A 311 -6.91 -6.77 -21.69
CA TYR A 311 -6.59 -7.99 -22.44
C TYR A 311 -7.03 -9.28 -21.76
N GLY A 312 -7.63 -9.19 -20.56
CA GLY A 312 -7.94 -10.34 -19.73
C GLY A 312 -6.71 -10.99 -19.11
N TYR A 313 -6.92 -12.17 -18.53
CA TYR A 313 -5.92 -12.98 -17.83
C TYR A 313 -4.96 -13.69 -18.81
N ASP A 314 -4.33 -12.94 -19.71
CA ASP A 314 -3.38 -13.44 -20.70
C ASP A 314 -1.93 -13.16 -20.26
N ALA A 315 -1.19 -14.24 -20.01
CA ALA A 315 0.19 -14.16 -19.52
C ALA A 315 1.13 -13.42 -20.48
N SER A 316 0.90 -13.52 -21.80
CA SER A 316 1.74 -12.88 -22.82
C SER A 316 1.48 -11.36 -22.90
N ALA A 317 0.22 -10.95 -22.83
CA ALA A 317 -0.17 -9.54 -22.77
C ALA A 317 0.31 -8.88 -21.49
N ILE A 318 0.23 -9.59 -20.35
CA ILE A 318 0.76 -9.12 -19.07
C ILE A 318 2.28 -8.96 -19.13
N ALA A 319 3.02 -9.97 -19.60
CA ALA A 319 4.47 -9.88 -19.75
C ALA A 319 4.88 -8.73 -20.67
N THR A 320 4.16 -8.54 -21.79
CA THR A 320 4.38 -7.44 -22.73
C THR A 320 4.16 -6.06 -22.07
N SER A 321 3.11 -5.92 -21.27
CA SER A 321 2.80 -4.68 -20.56
C SER A 321 3.85 -4.36 -19.48
N ILE A 322 4.30 -5.38 -18.76
CA ILE A 322 5.40 -5.27 -17.79
C ILE A 322 6.70 -4.85 -18.49
N ASN A 323 7.06 -5.50 -19.60
CA ASN A 323 8.27 -5.17 -20.35
C ASN A 323 8.23 -3.75 -20.93
N LYS A 324 7.05 -3.25 -21.32
CA LYS A 324 6.88 -1.82 -21.65
C LYS A 324 7.12 -0.92 -20.44
N GLY A 325 6.64 -1.31 -19.25
CA GLY A 325 6.92 -0.62 -18.00
C GLY A 325 8.41 -0.56 -17.67
N ILE A 326 9.13 -1.66 -17.87
CA ILE A 326 10.59 -1.72 -17.71
C ILE A 326 11.29 -0.80 -18.72
N ASN A 327 10.93 -0.89 -20.00
CA ASN A 327 11.52 -0.07 -21.07
C ASN A 327 11.29 1.44 -20.88
N ASN A 328 10.15 1.81 -20.30
CA ASN A 328 9.78 3.20 -20.01
C ASN A 328 10.31 3.69 -18.65
N GLY A 329 11.06 2.87 -17.91
CA GLY A 329 11.63 3.23 -16.61
C GLY A 329 10.62 3.29 -15.46
N LEU A 330 9.41 2.77 -15.64
CA LEU A 330 8.40 2.65 -14.57
C LEU A 330 8.77 1.52 -13.59
N LEU A 331 9.39 0.46 -14.09
CA LEU A 331 9.90 -0.65 -13.30
C LEU A 331 11.43 -0.67 -13.41
N VAL A 332 12.12 -0.54 -12.28
CA VAL A 332 13.58 -0.39 -12.24
C VAL A 332 14.24 -1.48 -11.40
N GLY A 333 15.47 -1.86 -11.78
CA GLY A 333 16.27 -2.84 -11.06
C GLY A 333 15.86 -4.30 -11.26
N VAL A 334 15.03 -4.58 -12.26
CA VAL A 334 14.59 -5.93 -12.65
C VAL A 334 14.78 -6.13 -14.15
N ASP A 335 15.03 -7.38 -14.54
CA ASP A 335 15.16 -7.80 -15.94
C ASP A 335 13.79 -7.98 -16.60
N HIS A 336 13.77 -8.09 -17.94
CA HIS A 336 12.57 -8.41 -18.70
C HIS A 336 11.97 -9.75 -18.25
N VAL A 337 10.65 -9.84 -18.31
CA VAL A 337 9.89 -11.04 -17.95
C VAL A 337 9.34 -11.71 -19.19
N GLU A 338 9.35 -13.04 -19.21
CA GLU A 338 8.71 -13.85 -20.24
C GLU A 338 7.33 -14.33 -19.79
N PRO A 339 6.45 -14.80 -20.70
CA PRO A 339 5.14 -15.34 -20.32
C PRO A 339 5.22 -16.50 -19.31
N LYS A 340 6.33 -17.28 -19.31
CA LYS A 340 6.57 -18.36 -18.35
C LYS A 340 6.80 -17.85 -16.91
N ASP A 341 7.20 -16.59 -16.77
CA ASP A 341 7.45 -15.93 -15.48
C ASP A 341 6.17 -15.30 -14.92
N ILE A 342 5.05 -15.42 -15.65
CA ILE A 342 3.72 -14.97 -15.25
C ILE A 342 2.85 -16.18 -14.93
N ASN A 343 2.47 -16.33 -13.67
CA ASN A 343 1.56 -17.38 -13.22
C ASN A 343 0.14 -16.83 -13.11
N VAL A 344 -0.76 -17.26 -13.98
CA VAL A 344 -2.15 -16.76 -14.01
C VAL A 344 -3.12 -17.79 -13.47
N LYS A 345 -3.83 -17.45 -12.39
CA LYS A 345 -4.96 -18.22 -11.85
C LYS A 345 -6.24 -17.43 -12.05
N LYS A 346 -6.83 -17.58 -13.23
CA LYS A 346 -8.03 -16.82 -13.66
C LYS A 346 -9.21 -16.98 -12.70
N ASP A 347 -9.49 -18.20 -12.26
CA ASP A 347 -10.63 -18.50 -11.38
C ASP A 347 -10.51 -17.83 -10.00
N SER A 348 -9.28 -17.63 -9.54
CA SER A 348 -8.95 -16.95 -8.28
C SER A 348 -8.58 -15.48 -8.49
N LYS A 349 -8.74 -14.94 -9.71
CA LYS A 349 -8.34 -13.58 -10.09
C LYS A 349 -6.92 -13.20 -9.65
N ALA A 350 -5.99 -14.16 -9.69
CA ALA A 350 -4.65 -13.98 -9.18
C ALA A 350 -3.59 -14.07 -10.27
N VAL A 351 -2.58 -13.22 -10.18
CA VAL A 351 -1.41 -13.19 -11.06
C VAL A 351 -0.14 -13.14 -10.22
N GLY A 352 0.71 -14.15 -10.34
CA GLY A 352 2.07 -14.14 -9.83
C GLY A 352 3.03 -13.63 -10.89
N VAL A 353 3.92 -12.71 -10.54
CA VAL A 353 4.97 -12.20 -11.41
C VAL A 353 6.32 -12.51 -10.77
N TYR A 354 7.17 -13.26 -11.48
CA TYR A 354 8.51 -13.60 -11.03
C TYR A 354 9.55 -12.74 -11.75
N TYR A 355 10.16 -11.80 -11.04
CA TYR A 355 11.24 -10.99 -11.58
C TYR A 355 12.60 -11.64 -11.36
N THR A 356 13.52 -11.38 -12.28
CA THR A 356 14.96 -11.55 -12.06
C THR A 356 15.55 -10.19 -11.70
N ALA A 357 16.16 -10.06 -10.52
CA ALA A 357 16.83 -8.82 -10.13
C ALA A 357 18.09 -8.57 -10.99
N LEU A 358 18.34 -7.31 -11.35
CA LEU A 358 19.56 -6.95 -12.09
C LEU A 358 20.77 -7.00 -11.18
N ASN A 359 21.89 -7.51 -11.70
CA ASN A 359 23.15 -7.57 -10.97
C ASN A 359 23.78 -6.18 -10.78
N GLY A 360 24.23 -5.90 -9.55
CA GLY A 360 24.93 -4.66 -9.17
C GLY A 360 24.01 -3.43 -9.13
N ASP A 361 24.56 -2.25 -9.45
CA ASP A 361 23.85 -0.96 -9.36
C ASP A 361 23.03 -0.61 -10.62
N LYS A 362 22.75 -1.60 -11.48
CA LYS A 362 22.02 -1.35 -12.73
C LYS A 362 20.56 -1.00 -12.45
N SER A 363 20.11 0.11 -13.02
CA SER A 363 18.71 0.58 -12.93
C SER A 363 17.82 0.03 -14.04
N SER A 364 18.38 -0.37 -15.18
CA SER A 364 17.66 -0.92 -16.34
C SER A 364 18.37 -2.15 -16.93
N PRO A 365 17.63 -3.11 -17.51
CA PRO A 365 18.22 -4.25 -18.20
C PRO A 365 19.01 -3.80 -19.42
N SER A 366 19.84 -4.72 -19.92
CA SER A 366 20.54 -4.54 -21.19
C SER A 366 19.49 -4.38 -22.29
N TRP A 367 19.62 -3.37 -23.16
CA TRP A 367 18.68 -3.17 -24.26
C TRP A 367 18.61 -4.42 -25.15
N ASP A 368 17.41 -5.00 -25.25
CA ASP A 368 17.09 -5.98 -26.28
C ASP A 368 16.84 -5.21 -27.59
N LEU A 369 17.93 -4.85 -28.26
CA LEU A 369 17.84 -4.19 -29.56
C LEU A 369 17.32 -5.21 -30.57
N PRO A 370 16.27 -4.90 -31.35
CA PRO A 370 15.85 -5.73 -32.49
C PRO A 370 16.86 -5.68 -33.66
N VAL A 371 18.09 -5.24 -33.38
CA VAL A 371 19.14 -5.01 -34.35
C VAL A 371 20.35 -5.82 -33.90
N ASP A 372 20.62 -6.90 -34.64
CA ASP A 372 21.76 -7.78 -34.41
C ASP A 372 23.05 -6.95 -34.29
N ALA A 373 23.88 -7.25 -33.29
CA ALA A 373 25.17 -6.58 -33.05
C ALA A 373 26.06 -6.63 -34.32
N ASN A 374 25.88 -7.63 -35.17
CA ASN A 374 26.52 -7.70 -36.48
C ASN A 374 26.11 -6.56 -37.42
N LEU A 375 24.85 -6.12 -37.41
CA LEU A 375 24.38 -5.03 -38.26
C LEU A 375 24.97 -3.68 -37.84
N LEU A 376 25.08 -3.43 -36.53
CA LEU A 376 25.73 -2.22 -36.00
C LEU A 376 27.23 -2.20 -36.31
N ASN A 377 27.90 -3.35 -36.24
CA ASN A 377 29.30 -3.49 -36.65
C ASN A 377 29.49 -3.25 -38.16
N ILE A 378 28.57 -3.74 -39.00
CA ILE A 378 28.58 -3.49 -40.44
C ILE A 378 28.39 -1.99 -40.73
N LEU A 379 27.43 -1.32 -40.08
CA LEU A 379 27.19 0.12 -40.25
C LEU A 379 28.40 0.95 -39.81
N GLY A 380 29.00 0.64 -38.66
CA GLY A 380 30.23 1.31 -38.19
C GLY A 380 31.42 1.10 -39.13
N SER A 381 31.54 -0.10 -39.71
CA SER A 381 32.59 -0.41 -40.69
C SER A 381 32.38 0.34 -42.01
N ILE A 382 31.14 0.46 -42.49
CA ILE A 382 30.79 1.25 -43.68
C ILE A 382 31.12 2.74 -43.44
N GLN A 383 30.79 3.27 -42.27
CA GLN A 383 31.08 4.67 -41.93
C GLN A 383 32.58 4.95 -41.89
N THR A 384 33.37 4.01 -41.36
CA THR A 384 34.83 4.08 -41.35
C THR A 384 35.42 4.03 -42.75
N ALA A 385 34.92 3.13 -43.61
CA ALA A 385 35.36 3.01 -45.00
C ALA A 385 35.08 4.29 -45.81
N ILE A 386 33.89 4.90 -45.64
CA ILE A 386 33.53 6.17 -46.27
C ILE A 386 34.48 7.29 -45.81
N GLY A 387 34.81 7.34 -44.51
CA GLY A 387 35.77 8.31 -43.97
C GLY A 387 37.16 8.19 -44.61
N VAL A 388 37.66 6.96 -44.77
CA VAL A 388 38.95 6.69 -45.43
C VAL A 388 38.94 7.09 -46.90
N ILE A 389 37.86 6.80 -47.64
CA ILE A 389 37.71 7.18 -49.05
C ILE A 389 37.70 8.70 -49.21
N LEU A 390 37.01 9.43 -48.35
CA LEU A 390 36.99 10.89 -48.37
C LEU A 390 38.37 11.49 -48.12
N ILE A 391 39.13 10.95 -47.17
CA ILE A 391 40.52 11.38 -46.91
C ILE A 391 41.39 11.12 -48.15
N LEU A 392 41.29 9.94 -48.77
CA LEU A 392 42.03 9.62 -49.99
C LEU A 392 41.68 10.55 -51.14
N LEU A 393 40.40 10.88 -51.33
CA LEU A 393 39.96 11.82 -52.36
C LEU A 393 40.49 13.23 -52.12
N VAL A 394 40.55 13.70 -50.87
CA VAL A 394 41.14 14.99 -50.52
C VAL A 394 42.64 15.00 -50.80
N VAL A 395 43.36 13.92 -50.46
CA VAL A 395 44.79 13.78 -50.75
C VAL A 395 45.04 13.74 -52.26
N PHE A 396 44.22 13.00 -53.00
CA PHE A 396 44.33 12.88 -54.46
C PHE A 396 44.05 14.22 -55.14
N ARG A 397 43.00 14.93 -54.73
CA ARG A 397 42.68 16.29 -55.19
C ARG A 397 43.81 17.26 -54.90
N SER A 398 44.41 17.20 -53.70
CA SER A 398 45.51 18.08 -53.30
C SER A 398 46.79 17.81 -54.11
N ARG A 399 47.06 16.54 -54.45
CA ARG A 399 48.20 16.16 -55.31
C ARG A 399 47.97 16.51 -56.78
N LEU A 400 46.75 16.34 -57.29
CA LEU A 400 46.36 16.78 -58.64
C LEU A 400 46.49 18.30 -58.80
N LEU A 401 45.99 19.08 -57.84
CA LEU A 401 46.11 20.55 -57.88
C LEU A 401 47.58 20.99 -57.84
N LYS A 402 48.42 20.38 -57.01
CA LYS A 402 49.88 20.63 -57.02
C LYS A 402 50.54 20.24 -58.34
N SER A 403 50.11 19.13 -58.97
CA SER A 403 50.62 18.70 -60.27
C SER A 403 50.22 19.64 -61.41
N PHE A 404 49.07 20.31 -61.32
CA PHE A 404 48.63 21.29 -62.32
C PHE A 404 49.21 22.69 -62.08
N GLN A 405 49.57 23.05 -60.85
CA GLN A 405 50.25 24.32 -60.53
C GLN A 405 51.77 24.30 -60.80
N ASN A 406 52.37 23.11 -60.93
CA ASN A 406 53.79 22.93 -61.26
C ASN A 406 54.03 22.67 -62.78
N ARG A 407 53.01 22.87 -63.61
CA ARG A 407 53.13 23.04 -65.06
C ARG A 407 52.85 24.49 -65.40
#